data_AF-A0A6G1BTZ8-F1
#
_entry.id   AF-A0A6G1BTZ8-F1
#
_cell.length_a   1.000
_cell.length_b   1.000
_cell.length_c   1.000
_cell.angle_alpha   90.00
_cell.angle_beta   90.00
_cell.angle_gamma   90.00
#
_symmetry.space_group_name_H-M   'P 1'
#
loop_
_entity.id
_entity.type
_entity.pdbx_description
1 polymer ?
#
loop_
_entity_poly.entity_id
_entity_poly.type
_entity_poly.pdbx_seq_one_letter_code
_entity_poly.pdbx_strand_id
1 'polypeptide(L)'
;MIQAIRMCKMAPEERAVVRRECTAIRAAISEGDQDYRHRNMAKPMFIHMLGYPTHFGQMECLKLIAAVGFPEKRIGYLGLMLLLDKRQEVLMLVTNSLKQDLNHSNQFIVGLALCALGNICSAEMARDLSPEVERLLQSREPNTKKKDTHKNEEVVAQEENLKSAN
;
A
#
# COMPACT_ATOMS: atom_id res chain seq x y z
N MET A 1 12.84 3.64 -18.56
CA MET A 1 11.46 4.08 -18.36
C MET A 1 11.27 5.60 -18.21
N ILE A 2 11.56 6.24 -17.06
CA ILE A 2 11.21 7.67 -16.82
C ILE A 2 11.79 8.59 -17.90
N GLN A 3 13.07 8.43 -18.24
CA GLN A 3 13.70 9.23 -19.29
C GLN A 3 13.11 8.97 -20.69
N ALA A 4 12.71 7.73 -20.99
CA ALA A 4 12.07 7.40 -22.26
C ALA A 4 10.70 8.09 -22.40
N ILE A 5 9.90 8.10 -21.33
CA ILE A 5 8.62 8.79 -21.26
C ILE A 5 8.82 10.31 -21.42
N ARG A 6 9.82 10.89 -20.75
CA ARG A 6 10.13 12.33 -20.86
C ARG A 6 10.59 12.77 -22.25
N MET A 7 11.05 11.85 -23.09
CA MET A 7 11.49 12.13 -24.46
C MET A 7 10.34 12.04 -25.48
N CYS A 8 9.18 11.51 -25.10
CA CYS A 8 8.00 11.48 -25.94
C CYS A 8 7.47 12.90 -26.16
N LYS A 9 7.21 13.26 -27.41
CA LYS A 9 6.67 14.59 -27.76
C LYS A 9 5.17 14.56 -27.94
N MET A 10 4.61 13.39 -28.22
CA MET A 10 3.20 13.19 -28.49
C MET A 10 2.59 12.13 -27.58
N ALA A 11 1.33 12.33 -27.19
CA ALA A 11 0.59 11.39 -26.34
C ALA A 11 0.54 9.94 -26.88
N PRO A 12 0.43 9.67 -28.20
CA PRO A 12 0.48 8.29 -28.71
C PRO A 12 1.82 7.59 -28.51
N GLU A 13 2.94 8.33 -28.59
CA GLU A 13 4.28 7.78 -28.37
C GLU A 13 4.45 7.36 -26.91
N GLU A 14 4.01 8.22 -25.99
CA GLU A 14 4.02 7.93 -24.55
C GLU A 14 3.22 6.66 -24.25
N ARG A 15 1.99 6.55 -24.79
CA ARG A 15 1.14 5.36 -24.64
C ARG A 15 1.82 4.09 -25.15
N ALA A 16 2.53 4.17 -26.27
CA ALA A 16 3.26 3.03 -26.84
C ALA A 16 4.42 2.59 -25.92
N VAL A 17 5.19 3.54 -25.39
CA VAL A 17 6.27 3.26 -24.43
C VAL A 17 5.70 2.63 -23.15
N VAL A 18 4.65 3.23 -22.58
CA VAL A 18 3.98 2.70 -21.37
C VAL A 18 3.47 1.28 -21.61
N ARG A 19 2.82 1.01 -22.74
CA ARG A 19 2.31 -0.33 -23.06
C ARG A 19 3.45 -1.36 -23.14
N ARG A 20 4.57 -1.01 -23.79
CA ARG A 20 5.75 -1.88 -23.89
C ARG A 20 6.34 -2.18 -22.52
N GLU A 21 6.50 -1.15 -21.68
CA GLU A 21 7.03 -1.30 -20.32
C GLU A 21 6.09 -2.12 -19.44
N CYS A 22 4.77 -1.92 -19.52
CA CYS A 22 3.78 -2.75 -18.83
C CYS A 22 3.90 -4.24 -19.19
N THR A 23 4.09 -4.57 -20.48
CA THR A 23 4.30 -5.96 -20.91
C THR A 23 5.57 -6.53 -20.32
N ALA A 24 6.68 -5.77 -20.35
CA ALA A 24 7.95 -6.21 -19.77
C ALA A 24 7.86 -6.42 -18.24
N ILE A 25 7.17 -5.52 -17.52
CA ILE A 25 6.96 -5.64 -16.07
C ILE A 25 6.13 -6.90 -15.75
N ARG A 26 5.07 -7.18 -16.51
CA ARG A 26 4.27 -8.41 -16.30
C ARG A 26 5.07 -9.67 -16.53
N ALA A 27 5.91 -9.70 -17.58
CA ALA A 27 6.82 -10.83 -17.82
C ALA A 27 7.78 -11.01 -16.65
N ALA A 28 8.42 -9.93 -16.19
CA ALA A 28 9.34 -9.98 -15.06
C ALA A 28 8.68 -10.43 -13.74
N ILE A 29 7.44 -10.01 -13.48
CA ILE A 29 6.65 -10.47 -12.32
C ILE A 29 6.38 -11.98 -12.43
N SER A 30 6.08 -12.47 -13.63
CA SER A 30 5.79 -13.89 -13.86
C SER A 30 7.02 -14.78 -13.78
N GLU A 31 8.19 -14.27 -14.18
CA GLU A 31 9.48 -14.99 -14.11
C GLU A 31 9.98 -15.16 -12.67
N GLY A 32 9.48 -14.35 -11.74
CA GLY A 32 9.60 -14.62 -10.31
C GLY A 32 10.94 -14.25 -9.67
N ASP A 33 11.77 -13.46 -10.34
CA ASP A 33 13.06 -12.99 -9.79
C ASP A 33 12.85 -12.20 -8.49
N GLN A 34 13.27 -12.79 -7.38
CA GLN A 34 13.01 -12.30 -6.02
C GLN A 34 13.86 -11.07 -5.68
N ASP A 35 15.09 -11.02 -6.19
CA ASP A 35 16.10 -10.04 -5.76
C ASP A 35 15.75 -8.61 -6.22
N TYR A 36 15.03 -8.50 -7.34
CA TYR A 36 14.66 -7.22 -7.94
C TYR A 36 13.17 -6.89 -7.83
N ARG A 37 12.37 -7.73 -7.14
CA ARG A 37 10.91 -7.58 -7.07
C ARG A 37 10.48 -6.22 -6.52
N HIS A 38 11.04 -5.79 -5.39
CA HIS A 38 10.70 -4.50 -4.78
C HIS A 38 11.10 -3.30 -5.67
N ARG A 39 12.21 -3.39 -6.41
CA ARG A 39 12.62 -2.32 -7.36
C ARG A 39 11.72 -2.27 -8.58
N ASN A 40 11.32 -3.43 -9.08
CA ASN A 40 10.43 -3.53 -10.23
C ASN A 40 9.06 -2.92 -9.95
N MET A 41 8.60 -2.92 -8.69
CA MET A 41 7.34 -2.31 -8.28
C MET A 41 7.30 -0.78 -8.31
N ALA A 42 8.45 -0.10 -8.32
CA ALA A 42 8.47 1.35 -8.54
C ALA A 42 7.97 1.75 -9.93
N LYS A 43 8.18 0.89 -10.94
CA LYS A 43 7.75 1.14 -12.33
C LYS A 43 6.23 1.19 -12.50
N PRO A 44 5.44 0.19 -12.08
CA PRO A 44 3.97 0.26 -12.17
C PRO A 44 3.38 1.35 -11.28
N MET A 45 4.00 1.71 -10.15
CA MET A 45 3.55 2.88 -9.36
C MET A 45 3.67 4.18 -10.15
N PHE A 46 4.80 4.39 -10.82
CA PHE A 46 4.99 5.57 -11.67
C PHE A 46 4.01 5.61 -12.84
N ILE A 47 3.79 4.46 -13.50
CA ILE A 47 2.80 4.35 -14.59
C ILE A 47 1.38 4.66 -14.09
N HIS A 48 1.04 4.25 -12.87
CA HIS A 48 -0.22 4.61 -12.23
C HIS A 48 -0.37 6.12 -12.03
N MET A 49 0.69 6.79 -11.55
CA MET A 49 0.69 8.24 -11.35
C MET A 49 0.51 9.02 -12.66
N LEU A 50 0.89 8.43 -13.80
CA LEU A 50 0.62 8.98 -15.13
C LEU A 50 -0.83 8.76 -15.60
N GLY A 51 -1.67 8.09 -14.80
CA GLY A 51 -3.08 7.83 -15.11
C GLY A 51 -3.34 6.54 -15.90
N TYR A 52 -2.35 5.65 -16.03
CA TYR A 52 -2.52 4.39 -16.74
C TYR A 52 -2.92 3.24 -15.80
N PRO A 53 -3.73 2.26 -16.29
CA PRO A 53 -4.20 1.16 -15.47
C PRO A 53 -3.07 0.17 -15.14
N THR A 54 -2.89 -0.10 -13.85
CA THR A 54 -1.81 -0.95 -13.31
C THR A 54 -2.29 -1.97 -12.28
N HIS A 55 -3.56 -2.37 -12.37
CA HIS A 55 -4.20 -3.34 -11.47
C HIS A 55 -3.42 -4.65 -11.28
N PHE A 56 -2.69 -5.08 -12.32
CA PHE A 56 -1.84 -6.27 -12.26
C PHE A 56 -0.73 -6.21 -11.18
N GLY A 57 -0.36 -5.01 -10.71
CA GLY A 57 0.63 -4.83 -9.66
C GLY A 57 0.10 -5.02 -8.24
N GLN A 58 -1.23 -5.03 -8.02
CA GLN A 58 -1.82 -5.10 -6.68
C GLN A 58 -1.44 -6.38 -5.92
N MET A 59 -1.57 -7.54 -6.58
CA MET A 59 -1.20 -8.82 -5.96
C MET A 59 0.30 -8.91 -5.66
N GLU A 60 1.13 -8.25 -6.46
CA GLU A 60 2.57 -8.23 -6.21
C GLU A 60 2.93 -7.32 -5.02
N CYS A 61 2.22 -6.20 -4.83
CA CYS A 61 2.31 -5.41 -3.60
C CYS A 61 1.94 -6.24 -2.36
N LEU A 62 0.88 -7.05 -2.45
CA LEU A 62 0.47 -7.94 -1.37
C LEU A 62 1.55 -8.98 -1.03
N LYS A 63 2.17 -9.61 -2.03
CA LYS A 63 3.30 -10.53 -1.80
C LYS A 63 4.48 -9.85 -1.12
N LEU A 64 4.77 -8.59 -1.48
CA LEU A 64 5.82 -7.80 -0.83
C LEU A 64 5.48 -7.44 0.62
N ILE A 65 4.21 -7.19 0.94
CA ILE A 65 3.75 -6.99 2.32
C ILE A 65 3.91 -8.29 3.13
N ALA A 66 3.64 -9.44 2.52
CA ALA A 66 3.84 -10.74 3.17
C ALA A 66 5.31 -11.15 3.34
N ALA A 67 6.26 -10.44 2.72
CA ALA A 67 7.68 -10.71 2.87
C ALA A 67 8.19 -10.33 4.27
N VAL A 68 9.28 -10.95 4.72
CA VAL A 68 9.88 -10.70 6.05
C VAL A 68 10.73 -9.42 6.08
N GLY A 69 11.25 -9.00 4.92
CA GLY A 69 12.14 -7.85 4.81
C GLY A 69 11.42 -6.50 4.93
N PHE A 70 12.03 -5.58 5.67
CA PHE A 70 11.52 -4.22 5.82
C PHE A 70 11.47 -3.43 4.49
N PRO A 71 12.49 -3.46 3.61
CA PRO A 71 12.44 -2.77 2.32
C PRO A 71 11.27 -3.23 1.45
N GLU A 72 11.01 -4.53 1.42
CA GLU A 72 9.91 -5.15 0.68
C GLU A 72 8.57 -4.68 1.22
N LYS A 73 8.34 -4.81 2.54
CA LYS A 73 7.11 -4.33 3.20
C LYS A 73 6.87 -2.85 2.95
N ARG A 74 7.91 -2.03 3.04
CA ARG A 74 7.81 -0.58 2.80
C ARG A 74 7.31 -0.27 1.39
N ILE A 75 7.87 -0.93 0.38
CA ILE A 75 7.43 -0.75 -1.02
C ILE A 75 6.03 -1.35 -1.21
N GLY A 76 5.75 -2.51 -0.63
CA GLY A 76 4.44 -3.16 -0.70
C GLY A 76 3.32 -2.27 -0.16
N TYR A 77 3.48 -1.72 1.03
CA TYR A 77 2.50 -0.80 1.63
C TYR A 77 2.34 0.50 0.85
N LEU A 78 3.44 1.08 0.34
CA LEU A 78 3.36 2.27 -0.53
C LEU A 78 2.58 1.96 -1.82
N GLY A 79 2.90 0.84 -2.46
CA GLY A 79 2.23 0.41 -3.67
C GLY A 79 0.76 0.11 -3.43
N LEU A 80 0.41 -0.45 -2.28
CA LEU A 80 -0.97 -0.68 -1.90
C LEU A 80 -1.72 0.65 -1.70
N MET A 81 -1.16 1.60 -0.97
CA MET A 81 -1.79 2.93 -0.80
C MET A 81 -2.06 3.65 -2.13
N LEU A 82 -1.24 3.40 -3.15
CA LEU A 82 -1.41 3.99 -4.47
C LEU A 82 -2.33 3.19 -5.39
N LEU A 83 -2.21 1.86 -5.38
CA LEU A 83 -2.83 0.99 -6.39
C LEU A 83 -4.12 0.32 -5.90
N LEU A 84 -4.43 0.37 -4.61
CA LEU A 84 -5.54 -0.41 -4.04
C LEU A 84 -6.88 -0.01 -4.67
N ASP A 85 -7.55 -1.02 -5.20
CA ASP A 85 -8.95 -0.96 -5.61
C ASP A 85 -9.79 -1.61 -4.51
N LYS A 86 -11.05 -1.18 -4.33
CA LYS A 86 -11.94 -1.64 -3.23
C LYS A 86 -12.48 -3.06 -3.45
N ARG A 87 -11.69 -3.95 -4.03
CA ARG A 87 -12.02 -5.36 -4.22
C ARG A 87 -11.94 -6.08 -2.88
N GLN A 88 -13.05 -6.72 -2.51
CA GLN A 88 -13.23 -7.34 -1.20
C GLN A 88 -12.13 -8.36 -0.84
N GLU A 89 -11.71 -9.21 -1.79
CA GLU A 89 -10.64 -10.19 -1.56
C GLU A 89 -9.29 -9.53 -1.22
N VAL A 90 -8.94 -8.45 -1.92
CA VAL A 90 -7.69 -7.72 -1.69
C VAL A 90 -7.74 -7.05 -0.32
N LEU A 91 -8.85 -6.39 0.02
CA LEU A 91 -9.04 -5.76 1.33
C LEU A 91 -8.86 -6.76 2.47
N MET A 92 -9.47 -7.94 2.38
CA MET A 92 -9.36 -8.97 3.42
C MET A 92 -7.91 -9.44 3.63
N LEU A 93 -7.16 -9.67 2.55
CA LEU A 93 -5.75 -10.05 2.62
C LEU A 93 -4.90 -8.95 3.27
N VAL A 94 -5.16 -7.70 2.90
CA VAL A 94 -4.49 -6.54 3.49
C VAL A 94 -4.79 -6.42 4.97
N THR A 95 -6.05 -6.57 5.39
CA THR A 95 -6.44 -6.51 6.81
C THR A 95 -5.66 -7.54 7.63
N ASN A 96 -5.53 -8.76 7.12
CA ASN A 96 -4.78 -9.82 7.78
C ASN A 96 -3.28 -9.47 7.90
N SER A 97 -2.67 -8.97 6.83
CA SER A 97 -1.28 -8.53 6.87
C SER A 97 -1.07 -7.34 7.81
N LEU A 98 -1.98 -6.37 7.83
CA LEU A 98 -1.93 -5.25 8.78
C LEU A 98 -2.02 -5.74 10.23
N LYS A 99 -2.91 -6.68 10.53
CA LYS A 99 -3.04 -7.24 11.88
C LYS A 99 -1.74 -7.90 12.35
N GLN A 100 -1.09 -8.67 11.48
CA GLN A 100 0.22 -9.27 11.77
C GLN A 100 1.29 -8.21 11.99
N ASP A 101 1.35 -7.20 11.12
CA ASP A 101 2.39 -6.16 11.16
C ASP A 101 2.20 -5.17 12.32
N LEU A 102 0.97 -4.94 12.80
CA LEU A 102 0.68 -4.18 14.03
C LEU A 102 1.12 -4.90 15.31
N ASN A 103 1.23 -6.23 15.26
CA ASN A 103 1.74 -7.07 16.35
C ASN A 103 3.22 -7.40 16.21
N HIS A 104 3.90 -6.82 15.22
CA HIS A 104 5.30 -7.10 14.95
C HIS A 104 6.21 -6.48 16.01
N SER A 105 7.30 -7.16 16.38
CA SER A 105 8.27 -6.70 17.39
C SER A 105 9.02 -5.43 16.96
N ASN A 106 9.26 -5.28 15.65
CA ASN A 106 9.89 -4.11 15.05
C ASN A 106 8.92 -2.92 14.92
N GLN A 107 9.15 -1.85 15.70
CA GLN A 107 8.36 -0.62 15.69
C GLN A 107 8.28 0.08 14.33
N PHE A 108 9.29 -0.07 13.46
CA PHE A 108 9.25 0.50 12.11
C PHE A 108 8.20 -0.17 11.22
N ILE A 109 7.99 -1.48 11.39
CA ILE A 109 6.96 -2.24 10.67
C ILE A 109 5.58 -1.86 11.20
N VAL A 110 5.42 -1.79 12.53
CA VAL A 110 4.18 -1.30 13.16
C VAL A 110 3.84 0.11 12.66
N GLY A 111 4.82 1.02 12.63
CA GLY A 111 4.64 2.38 12.15
C GLY A 111 4.38 2.52 10.64
N LEU A 112 4.71 1.50 9.83
CA LEU A 112 4.31 1.38 8.42
C LEU A 112 2.88 0.88 8.32
N ALA A 113 2.50 -0.15 9.07
CA ALA A 113 1.15 -0.69 9.10
C ALA A 113 0.13 0.37 9.55
N LEU A 114 0.42 1.12 10.61
CA LEU A 114 -0.39 2.27 11.04
C LEU A 114 -0.47 3.36 9.96
N CYS A 115 0.59 3.52 9.16
CA CYS A 115 0.59 4.46 8.03
C CYS A 115 -0.30 4.03 6.90
N ALA A 116 -0.22 2.75 6.51
CA ALA A 116 -1.12 2.19 5.54
C ALA A 116 -2.57 2.25 6.03
N LEU A 117 -2.83 1.81 7.27
CA LEU A 117 -4.17 1.78 7.85
C LEU A 117 -4.88 3.13 7.73
N GLY A 118 -4.24 4.25 8.11
CA GLY A 118 -4.86 5.58 7.97
C GLY A 118 -5.21 5.96 6.52
N ASN A 119 -4.41 5.55 5.54
CA ASN A 119 -4.63 5.93 4.14
C ASN A 119 -5.66 5.05 3.42
N ILE A 120 -5.75 3.76 3.78
CA ILE A 120 -6.60 2.78 3.08
C ILE A 120 -7.69 2.19 3.97
N CYS A 121 -7.95 2.80 5.13
CA CYS A 121 -8.94 2.31 6.09
C CYS A 121 -10.30 2.16 5.43
N SER A 122 -10.93 0.98 5.60
CA SER A 122 -12.35 0.78 5.37
C SER A 122 -13.06 0.62 6.71
N ALA A 123 -14.39 0.79 6.74
CA ALA A 123 -15.18 0.57 7.95
C ALA A 123 -15.06 -0.88 8.49
N GLU A 124 -14.82 -1.85 7.62
CA GLU A 124 -14.56 -3.23 8.02
C GLU A 124 -13.16 -3.36 8.64
N MET A 125 -12.14 -2.78 8.01
CA MET A 125 -10.77 -2.77 8.54
C MET A 125 -10.68 -2.06 9.89
N ALA A 126 -11.39 -0.94 10.06
CA ALA A 126 -11.42 -0.19 11.30
C ALA A 126 -11.97 -1.05 12.45
N ARG A 127 -13.08 -1.75 12.23
CA ARG A 127 -13.68 -2.65 13.23
C ARG A 127 -12.77 -3.82 13.58
N ASP A 128 -12.10 -4.41 12.59
CA ASP A 128 -11.24 -5.58 12.82
C ASP A 128 -9.90 -5.24 13.49
N LEU A 129 -9.41 -4.02 13.26
CA LEU A 129 -8.08 -3.58 13.70
C LEU A 129 -8.12 -2.59 14.89
N SER A 130 -9.27 -2.05 15.28
CA SER A 130 -9.39 -1.14 16.42
C SER A 130 -8.78 -1.70 17.72
N PRO A 131 -8.94 -3.00 18.07
CA PRO A 131 -8.37 -3.51 19.32
C PRO A 131 -6.84 -3.47 19.32
N GLU A 132 -6.22 -3.64 18.15
CA GLU A 132 -4.77 -3.59 18.00
C GLU A 132 -4.24 -2.15 18.13
N VAL A 133 -4.95 -1.18 17.54
CA VAL A 133 -4.59 0.23 17.63
C VAL A 133 -4.74 0.74 19.06
N GLU A 134 -5.82 0.39 19.76
CA GLU A 134 -6.03 0.74 21.17
C GLU A 134 -4.92 0.18 22.07
N ARG A 135 -4.53 -1.08 21.85
CA ARG A 135 -3.41 -1.72 22.56
C ARG A 135 -2.10 -0.97 22.34
N LEU A 136 -1.83 -0.53 21.11
CA LEU A 136 -0.62 0.22 20.77
C LEU A 136 -0.62 1.62 21.42
N LEU A 137 -1.76 2.30 21.47
CA LEU A 137 -1.92 3.60 22.13
C LEU A 137 -1.67 3.56 23.64
N GLN A 138 -2.06 2.46 24.29
CA GLN A 138 -1.81 2.23 25.71
C GLN A 138 -0.35 1.87 26.01
N SER A 139 0.41 1.42 25.00
CA SER A 139 1.84 1.13 25.14
C SER A 139 2.65 2.42 25.35
N ARG A 140 3.60 2.41 26.29
CA ARG A 140 4.31 3.60 26.80
C ARG A 140 5.44 4.11 25.90
N GLU A 141 5.55 3.61 24.67
CA GLU A 141 6.66 3.94 23.76
C GLU A 141 6.43 5.30 23.08
N PRO A 142 7.37 6.26 23.18
CA PRO A 142 7.15 7.64 22.74
C PRO A 142 7.09 7.84 21.21
N ASN A 143 7.57 6.88 20.41
CA ASN A 143 7.58 6.98 18.94
C ASN A 143 6.27 6.52 18.26
N THR A 144 5.43 5.73 18.91
CA THR A 144 4.09 5.35 18.42
C THR A 144 3.10 6.50 18.61
N LYS A 145 3.17 7.20 19.75
CA LYS A 145 2.21 8.27 20.12
C LYS A 145 2.05 9.37 19.09
N LYS A 146 3.14 9.89 18.48
CA LYS A 146 3.05 11.00 17.51
C LYS A 146 2.38 10.60 16.18
N LYS A 147 2.50 9.34 15.77
CA LYS A 147 1.85 8.84 14.55
C LYS A 147 0.41 8.41 14.81
N ASP A 148 0.13 7.92 16.01
CA ASP A 148 -1.21 7.48 16.39
C ASP A 148 -2.17 8.65 16.64
N THR A 149 -1.74 9.73 17.31
CA THR A 149 -2.64 10.87 17.58
C THR A 149 -3.16 11.55 16.32
N HIS A 150 -2.35 11.66 15.25
CA HIS A 150 -2.81 12.31 14.02
C HIS A 150 -3.73 11.42 13.17
N LYS A 151 -3.62 10.10 13.29
CA LYS A 151 -4.46 9.16 12.51
C LYS A 151 -5.74 8.76 13.22
N ASN A 152 -5.76 8.80 14.55
CA ASN A 152 -6.99 8.57 15.29
C ASN A 152 -8.04 9.64 14.95
N GLU A 153 -7.63 10.88 14.69
CA GLU A 153 -8.54 11.94 14.23
C GLU A 153 -9.21 11.61 12.89
N GLU A 154 -8.50 10.99 11.92
CA GLU A 154 -9.08 10.61 10.63
C GLU A 154 -10.02 9.38 10.75
N VAL A 155 -9.66 8.39 11.57
CA VAL A 155 -10.49 7.21 11.80
C VAL A 155 -11.76 7.56 12.58
N VAL A 156 -11.65 8.41 13.61
CA VAL A 156 -12.80 8.90 14.39
C VAL A 156 -13.69 9.83 13.54
N ALA A 157 -13.12 10.69 12.69
CA ALA A 157 -13.89 11.53 11.77
C ALA A 157 -14.67 10.73 10.71
N GLN A 158 -14.19 9.53 10.33
CA GLN A 158 -14.95 8.63 9.46
C GLN A 158 -16.10 7.91 10.19
N GLU A 159 -15.93 7.56 11.47
CA GLU A 159 -17.03 7.02 12.29
C GLU A 159 -18.13 8.06 12.57
N GLU A 160 -17.79 9.32 12.81
CA GLU A 160 -18.78 10.38 13.07
C GLU A 160 -19.59 10.76 11.82
N ASN A 161 -18.97 10.73 10.63
CA ASN A 161 -19.69 10.91 9.37
C ASN A 161 -20.70 9.78 9.10
N LEU A 162 -20.40 8.54 9.53
CA LEU A 162 -21.30 7.41 9.36
C LEU A 162 -22.52 7.48 10.30
N LYS A 163 -22.35 8.07 11.50
CA LYS A 163 -23.44 8.30 12.46
C LYS A 163 -24.37 9.46 12.07
N SER A 164 -23.91 10.38 11.22
CA SER A 164 -24.71 11.52 10.75
C SER A 164 -25.52 11.24 9.47
N ALA A 165 -25.31 10.07 8.85
CA ALA A 165 -25.94 9.64 7.60
C ALA A 165 -27.04 8.57 7.79
N ASN A 166 -27.34 8.19 9.04
CA ASN A 166 -28.45 7.32 9.46
C ASN A 166 -29.35 8.07 10.45
#